data_AF-A0A8S3W1G6-F1
#
_entry.id   AF-A0A8S3W1G6-F1
#
_cell.length_a   1.000
_cell.length_b   1.000
_cell.length_c   1.000
_cell.angle_alpha   90.00
_cell.angle_beta   90.00
_cell.angle_gamma   90.00
#
_symmetry.space_group_name_H-M   'P 1'
#
loop_
_entity.id
_entity.type
_entity.pdbx_description
1 polymer ?
#
loop_
_entity_poly.entity_id
_entity_poly.type
_entity_poly.pdbx_seq_one_letter_code
_entity_poly.pdbx_strand_id
1 'polypeptide(L)'
;MAEDAASQLAEKPANVDATVNIPVVVDSNDDGTVDQELKLEQMRSTLEEAIVETRSTPLKNRPRLPHVALSKRNRTVVRTLNPIQVTYLEASRDLCETSSILFGAALAVCRIIGAKFYTVERATGKSSTIPAWRIRIEKHIAKARALIGRLIWFR
;
A
#
# COMPACT_ATOMS: atom_id res chain seq x y z
N MET A 1 12.59 49.82 -42.44
CA MET A 1 12.99 48.43 -42.73
C MET A 1 12.91 47.69 -41.40
N ALA A 2 11.75 47.17 -40.98
CA ALA A 2 10.99 46.03 -41.49
C ALA A 2 11.70 44.67 -41.26
N GLU A 3 11.20 43.99 -40.21
CA GLU A 3 10.88 42.56 -40.08
C GLU A 3 11.92 41.48 -39.64
N ASP A 4 11.34 40.56 -38.84
CA ASP A 4 11.71 39.20 -38.44
C ASP A 4 12.81 38.92 -37.43
N ALA A 5 12.74 37.91 -36.56
CA ALA A 5 11.69 37.13 -35.89
C ALA A 5 12.47 36.08 -35.05
N ALA A 6 11.98 35.76 -33.85
CA ALA A 6 12.01 34.43 -33.20
C ALA A 6 12.27 34.49 -31.69
N SER A 7 11.16 34.47 -30.95
CA SER A 7 11.04 33.97 -29.59
C SER A 7 11.69 32.60 -29.40
N GLN A 8 12.38 32.38 -28.26
CA GLN A 8 12.31 31.10 -27.56
C GLN A 8 12.23 31.33 -26.05
N LEU A 9 11.07 30.98 -25.50
CA LEU A 9 10.77 30.89 -24.09
C LEU A 9 11.60 29.77 -23.47
N ALA A 10 12.25 30.06 -22.33
CA ALA A 10 12.75 29.02 -21.44
C ALA A 10 11.57 28.41 -20.68
N GLU A 11 11.10 27.26 -21.14
CA GLU A 11 10.10 26.46 -20.46
C GLU A 11 10.63 25.98 -19.10
N LYS A 12 9.98 26.47 -18.05
CA LYS A 12 10.05 25.93 -16.69
C LYS A 12 9.28 24.61 -16.68
N PRO A 13 9.87 23.46 -16.31
CA PRO A 13 9.09 22.23 -16.25
C PRO A 13 8.07 22.34 -15.11
N ALA A 14 6.81 22.13 -15.50
CA ALA A 14 5.67 22.06 -14.61
C ALA A 14 5.88 20.94 -13.57
N ASN A 15 5.89 21.33 -12.30
CA ASN A 15 5.76 20.43 -11.17
C ASN A 15 4.34 19.85 -11.19
N VAL A 16 4.17 18.69 -11.81
CA VAL A 16 2.91 17.95 -11.75
C VAL A 16 2.88 17.22 -10.41
N ASP A 17 2.47 17.94 -9.36
CA ASP A 17 1.94 17.33 -8.15
C ASP A 17 0.62 16.64 -8.54
N ALA A 18 0.72 15.40 -9.03
CA ALA A 18 -0.42 14.52 -9.25
C ALA A 18 -1.00 14.10 -7.89
N THR A 19 -1.66 15.06 -7.23
CA THR A 19 -2.52 14.79 -6.10
C THR A 19 -3.81 14.21 -6.66
N VAL A 20 -3.89 12.87 -6.70
CA VAL A 20 -5.15 12.17 -6.95
C VAL A 20 -6.05 12.42 -5.73
N ASN A 21 -6.77 13.54 -5.76
CA ASN A 21 -7.86 13.83 -4.83
C ASN A 21 -9.02 12.92 -5.19
N ILE A 22 -9.12 11.78 -4.50
CA ILE A 22 -10.34 10.96 -4.53
C ILE A 22 -11.41 11.73 -3.73
N PRO A 23 -12.55 12.10 -4.32
CA PRO A 23 -13.58 12.85 -3.62
C PRO A 23 -14.20 11.99 -2.52
N VAL A 24 -14.02 12.42 -1.27
CA VAL A 24 -14.72 11.89 -0.11
C VAL A 24 -16.11 12.52 -0.08
N VAL A 25 -17.10 11.84 -0.64
CA VAL A 25 -18.51 12.21 -0.51
C VAL A 25 -18.99 11.79 0.89
N VAL A 26 -19.51 12.73 1.65
CA VAL A 26 -20.16 12.49 2.96
C VAL A 26 -21.54 13.14 2.96
N ASP A 27 -22.52 12.30 3.31
CA ASP A 27 -23.90 12.52 3.77
C ASP A 27 -24.99 13.03 2.81
N SER A 28 -26.05 12.23 2.65
CA SER A 28 -27.36 12.47 3.29
C SER A 28 -28.35 11.27 3.15
N ASN A 29 -28.72 10.72 4.30
CA ASN A 29 -29.92 9.97 4.73
C ASN A 29 -30.89 9.29 3.73
N ASP A 30 -31.20 8.02 4.09
CA ASP A 30 -32.35 7.14 3.74
C ASP A 30 -32.12 5.98 2.73
N ASP A 31 -30.89 5.79 2.24
CA ASP A 31 -30.47 4.69 1.34
C ASP A 31 -29.31 3.84 1.91
N GLY A 32 -29.35 3.62 3.23
CA GLY A 32 -28.17 3.22 4.01
C GLY A 32 -27.53 1.87 3.65
N THR A 33 -28.23 0.97 2.95
CA THR A 33 -27.70 -0.32 2.51
C THR A 33 -26.96 -0.21 1.18
N VAL A 34 -27.49 0.55 0.21
CA VAL A 34 -26.87 0.72 -1.11
C VAL A 34 -25.58 1.53 -1.00
N ASP A 35 -25.58 2.57 -0.16
CA ASP A 35 -24.37 3.35 0.14
C ASP A 35 -23.27 2.52 0.81
N GLN A 36 -23.66 1.59 1.69
CA GLN A 36 -22.71 0.74 2.39
C GLN A 36 -22.12 -0.33 1.47
N GLU A 37 -22.93 -0.90 0.57
CA GLU A 37 -22.48 -1.85 -0.45
C GLU A 37 -21.57 -1.18 -1.48
N LEU A 38 -21.93 0.01 -1.97
CA LEU A 38 -21.09 0.81 -2.85
C LEU A 38 -19.73 1.13 -2.21
N LYS A 39 -19.73 1.46 -0.92
CA LYS A 39 -18.50 1.73 -0.17
C LYS A 39 -17.63 0.48 0.01
N LEU A 40 -18.23 -0.69 0.24
CA LEU A 40 -17.49 -1.95 0.29
C LEU A 40 -16.87 -2.29 -1.07
N GLU A 41 -17.61 -2.08 -2.15
CA GLU A 41 -17.11 -2.32 -3.50
C GLU A 41 -15.98 -1.34 -3.87
N GLN A 42 -16.08 -0.07 -3.47
CA GLN A 42 -14.98 0.89 -3.60
C GLN A 42 -13.73 0.44 -2.83
N MET A 43 -13.89 -0.07 -1.61
CA MET A 43 -12.77 -0.60 -0.83
C MET A 43 -12.14 -1.83 -1.49
N ARG A 44 -12.97 -2.71 -2.08
CA ARG A 44 -12.51 -3.89 -2.81
C ARG A 44 -11.75 -3.49 -4.08
N SER A 45 -12.32 -2.61 -4.90
CA SER A 45 -11.67 -2.08 -6.10
C SER A 45 -10.33 -1.41 -5.78
N THR A 46 -10.29 -0.56 -4.75
CA THR A 46 -9.05 0.09 -4.31
C THR A 46 -7.98 -0.93 -3.87
N LEU A 47 -8.40 -2.04 -3.26
CA LEU A 47 -7.51 -3.14 -2.89
C LEU A 47 -6.97 -3.87 -4.13
N GLU A 48 -7.84 -4.25 -5.06
CA GLU A 48 -7.46 -4.93 -6.30
C GLU A 48 -6.46 -4.09 -7.11
N GLU A 49 -6.75 -2.81 -7.30
CA GLU A 49 -5.84 -1.86 -7.96
C GLU A 49 -4.47 -1.80 -7.26
N ALA A 50 -4.47 -1.66 -5.93
CA ALA A 50 -3.23 -1.61 -5.16
C ALA A 50 -2.43 -2.92 -5.24
N ILE A 51 -3.10 -4.08 -5.29
CA ILE A 51 -2.44 -5.38 -5.45
C ILE A 51 -1.80 -5.49 -6.83
N VAL A 52 -2.54 -5.14 -7.89
CA VAL A 52 -2.05 -5.19 -9.27
C VAL A 52 -0.83 -4.27 -9.45
N GLU A 53 -0.90 -3.05 -8.95
CA GLU A 53 0.22 -2.10 -8.95
C GLU A 53 1.42 -2.64 -8.16
N THR A 54 1.18 -3.27 -7.02
CA THR A 54 2.25 -3.83 -6.19
C THR A 54 2.94 -5.02 -6.85
N ARG A 55 2.20 -5.82 -7.63
CA ARG A 55 2.73 -6.96 -8.39
C ARG A 55 3.65 -6.52 -9.53
N SER A 56 3.31 -5.43 -10.22
CA SER A 56 4.12 -4.89 -11.31
C SER A 56 5.29 -4.04 -10.83
N THR A 57 5.27 -3.57 -9.58
CA THR A 57 6.33 -2.74 -9.00
C THR A 57 7.37 -3.55 -8.22
N PRO A 58 8.66 -3.51 -8.62
CA PRO A 58 9.71 -4.16 -7.87
C PRO A 58 9.89 -3.51 -6.50
N LEU A 59 10.30 -4.29 -5.49
CA LEU A 59 10.38 -3.86 -4.08
C LEU A 59 11.11 -2.53 -3.87
N LYS A 60 12.20 -2.29 -4.62
CA LYS A 60 13.01 -1.06 -4.57
C LYS A 60 12.25 0.21 -4.99
N ASN A 61 11.20 0.05 -5.79
CA ASN A 61 10.41 1.16 -6.33
C ASN A 61 9.07 1.34 -5.59
N ARG A 62 8.75 0.47 -4.62
CA ARG A 62 7.50 0.58 -3.86
C ARG A 62 7.54 1.81 -2.95
N PRO A 63 6.43 2.56 -2.84
CA PRO A 63 6.39 3.75 -2.00
C PRO A 63 6.57 3.39 -0.52
N ARG A 64 7.17 4.29 0.26
CA ARG A 64 7.19 4.13 1.71
C ARG A 64 5.81 4.45 2.27
N LEU A 65 5.21 3.48 2.97
CA LEU A 65 3.91 3.67 3.59
C LEU A 65 4.03 4.64 4.77
N PRO A 66 3.15 5.66 4.86
CA PRO A 66 3.14 6.57 6.00
C PRO A 66 2.68 5.86 7.27
N HIS A 67 3.08 6.39 8.42
CA HIS A 67 2.56 5.91 9.70
C HIS A 67 1.08 6.31 9.86
N VAL A 68 0.20 5.32 9.92
CA VAL A 68 -1.23 5.53 10.11
C VAL A 68 -1.58 5.51 11.60
N ALA A 69 -2.08 6.64 12.13
CA ALA A 69 -2.59 6.70 13.49
C ALA A 69 -3.87 5.86 13.63
N LEU A 70 -3.99 5.07 14.71
CA LEU A 70 -5.12 4.16 14.93
C LEU A 70 -6.35 4.86 15.53
N SER A 71 -6.85 5.90 14.85
CA SER A 71 -8.14 6.54 15.18
C SER A 71 -9.31 5.56 15.01
N LYS A 72 -10.48 5.85 15.61
CA LYS A 72 -11.68 5.00 15.46
C LYS A 72 -12.01 4.74 13.99
N ARG A 73 -12.00 5.79 13.16
CA ARG A 73 -12.23 5.71 11.70
C ARG A 73 -11.23 4.78 11.02
N ASN A 74 -9.93 4.96 11.29
CA ASN A 74 -8.88 4.19 10.62
C ASN A 74 -8.94 2.72 11.03
N ARG A 75 -9.27 2.42 12.29
CA ARG A 75 -9.52 1.05 12.75
C ARG A 75 -10.71 0.42 12.05
N THR A 76 -11.79 1.17 11.81
CA THR A 76 -12.94 0.67 11.05
C THR A 76 -12.54 0.28 9.64
N VAL A 77 -11.80 1.14 8.93
CA VAL A 77 -11.29 0.84 7.57
C VAL A 77 -10.45 -0.44 7.56
N VAL A 78 -9.52 -0.59 8.50
CA VAL A 78 -8.70 -1.80 8.60
C VAL A 78 -9.56 -3.04 8.89
N ARG A 79 -10.55 -2.92 9.79
CA ARG A 79 -11.44 -4.03 10.12
C ARG A 79 -12.34 -4.44 8.96
N THR A 80 -12.80 -3.50 8.14
CA THR A 80 -13.63 -3.82 6.97
C THR A 80 -12.79 -4.39 5.83
N LEU A 81 -11.55 -3.93 5.65
CA LEU A 81 -10.66 -4.42 4.60
C LEU A 81 -10.05 -5.79 4.92
N ASN A 82 -9.82 -6.11 6.20
CA ASN A 82 -9.20 -7.38 6.61
C ASN A 82 -9.93 -8.64 6.08
N PRO A 83 -11.26 -8.79 6.23
CA PRO A 83 -11.99 -9.93 5.66
C PRO A 83 -11.84 -10.03 4.14
N ILE A 84 -11.87 -8.88 3.44
CA ILE A 84 -11.70 -8.81 1.99
C ILE A 84 -10.28 -9.28 1.63
N GLN A 85 -9.26 -8.86 2.37
CA GLN A 85 -7.88 -9.27 2.14
C GLN A 85 -7.67 -10.79 2.32
N VAL A 86 -8.36 -11.42 3.28
CA VAL A 86 -8.21 -12.85 3.56
C VAL A 86 -8.54 -13.70 2.33
N THR A 87 -9.56 -13.32 1.56
CA THR A 87 -9.94 -14.07 0.34
C THR A 87 -8.82 -14.07 -0.71
N TYR A 88 -8.08 -12.96 -0.86
CA TYR A 88 -6.91 -12.90 -1.72
C TYR A 88 -5.73 -13.71 -1.18
N LEU A 89 -5.54 -13.72 0.14
CA LEU A 89 -4.46 -14.48 0.77
C LEU A 89 -4.67 -15.99 0.65
N GLU A 90 -5.92 -16.46 0.76
CA GLU A 90 -6.26 -17.87 0.56
C GLU A 90 -6.02 -18.34 -0.88
N ALA A 91 -6.19 -17.45 -1.85
CA ALA A 91 -5.91 -17.74 -3.26
C ALA A 91 -4.42 -17.64 -3.65
N SER A 92 -3.57 -17.12 -2.76
CA SER A 92 -2.15 -16.86 -3.03
C SER A 92 -1.36 -18.16 -3.16
N ARG A 93 -0.55 -18.28 -4.22
CA ARG A 93 0.21 -19.50 -4.52
C ARG A 93 1.66 -19.45 -4.08
N ASP A 94 2.21 -18.25 -3.96
CA ASP A 94 3.63 -18.06 -3.64
C ASP A 94 3.88 -16.89 -2.68
N LEU A 95 5.13 -16.79 -2.23
CA LEU A 95 5.55 -15.77 -1.28
C LEU A 95 5.55 -14.35 -1.90
N CYS A 96 5.81 -14.23 -3.20
CA CYS A 96 5.87 -12.94 -3.89
C CYS A 96 4.46 -12.35 -4.03
N GLU A 97 3.50 -13.19 -4.39
CA GLU A 97 2.08 -12.90 -4.46
C GLU A 97 1.56 -12.51 -3.07
N THR A 98 1.86 -13.32 -2.06
CA THR A 98 1.52 -13.02 -0.66
C THR A 98 2.09 -11.68 -0.22
N SER A 99 3.36 -11.41 -0.50
CA SER A 99 4.01 -10.13 -0.18
C SER A 99 3.31 -8.96 -0.87
N SER A 100 2.90 -9.14 -2.11
CA SER A 100 2.25 -8.10 -2.89
C SER A 100 0.82 -7.85 -2.41
N ILE A 101 0.10 -8.88 -1.99
CA ILE A 101 -1.23 -8.76 -1.35
C ILE A 101 -1.12 -8.01 -0.03
N LEU A 102 -0.19 -8.40 0.84
CA LEU A 102 0.01 -7.75 2.15
C LEU A 102 0.37 -6.27 2.00
N PHE A 103 1.29 -5.95 1.08
CA PHE A 103 1.70 -4.58 0.83
C PHE A 103 0.59 -3.77 0.15
N GLY A 104 -0.07 -4.34 -0.87
CA GLY A 104 -1.20 -3.72 -1.57
C GLY A 104 -2.36 -3.41 -0.61
N ALA A 105 -2.66 -4.29 0.35
CA ALA A 105 -3.65 -4.02 1.38
C ALA A 105 -3.28 -2.83 2.26
N ALA A 106 -2.04 -2.76 2.72
CA ALA A 106 -1.56 -1.63 3.51
C ALA A 106 -1.57 -0.32 2.69
N LEU A 107 -1.25 -0.39 1.40
CA LEU A 107 -1.32 0.72 0.46
C LEU A 107 -2.78 1.20 0.26
N ALA A 108 -3.72 0.28 0.06
CA ALA A 108 -5.14 0.56 -0.07
C ALA A 108 -5.70 1.24 1.18
N VAL A 109 -5.35 0.76 2.38
CA VAL A 109 -5.70 1.42 3.64
C VAL A 109 -5.18 2.85 3.69
N CYS A 110 -3.93 3.08 3.30
CA CYS A 110 -3.35 4.43 3.24
C CYS A 110 -4.12 5.33 2.26
N ARG A 111 -4.52 4.81 1.10
CA ARG A 111 -5.32 5.55 0.10
C ARG A 111 -6.72 5.90 0.62
N ILE A 112 -7.43 4.93 1.17
CA ILE A 112 -8.80 5.10 1.70
C ILE A 112 -8.84 6.11 2.86
N ILE A 113 -7.79 6.14 3.68
CA ILE A 113 -7.67 7.10 4.79
C ILE A 113 -7.19 8.48 4.31
N GLY A 114 -6.70 8.60 3.06
CA GLY A 114 -6.14 9.84 2.53
C GLY A 114 -4.78 10.17 3.13
N ALA A 115 -3.98 9.16 3.47
CA ALA A 115 -2.66 9.35 4.05
C ALA A 115 -1.68 9.91 2.99
N LYS A 116 -0.93 10.94 3.37
CA LYS A 116 0.08 11.55 2.49
C LYS A 116 1.34 10.67 2.43
N PHE A 117 1.74 10.28 1.23
CA PHE A 117 3.00 9.59 0.99
C PHE A 117 4.14 10.59 0.94
N TYR A 118 5.24 10.30 1.65
CA TYR A 118 6.44 11.12 1.58
C TYR A 118 7.37 10.56 0.50
N THR A 119 7.95 11.45 -0.32
CA THR A 119 9.02 11.09 -1.25
C THR A 119 10.25 10.61 -0.48
N VAL A 120 10.96 9.65 -1.09
CA VAL A 120 12.04 8.84 -0.48
C VAL A 120 13.18 9.70 0.11
N GLU A 121 13.34 10.92 -0.36
CA GLU A 121 14.42 11.85 0.03
C GLU A 121 14.36 12.30 1.50
N ARG A 122 13.19 12.34 2.15
CA ARG A 122 13.06 12.88 3.51
C ARG A 122 13.37 11.92 4.66
N ALA A 123 13.72 10.67 4.37
CA ALA A 123 13.78 9.62 5.39
C ALA A 123 15.19 9.06 5.60
N THR A 124 16.21 9.89 5.39
CA THR A 124 17.60 9.65 5.80
C THR A 124 17.77 10.02 7.26
N GLY A 125 17.44 9.09 8.16
CA GLY A 125 17.74 9.30 9.57
C GLY A 125 17.04 8.30 10.45
N LYS A 126 17.53 7.06 10.49
CA LYS A 126 17.38 6.19 11.67
C LYS A 126 18.42 5.08 11.65
N SER A 127 19.05 4.95 12.82
CA SER A 127 20.09 4.00 13.25
C SER A 127 20.06 2.63 12.57
N SER A 128 21.25 2.07 12.33
CA SER A 128 21.51 0.71 11.84
C SER A 128 21.00 -0.42 12.75
N THR A 129 20.34 -0.10 13.85
CA THR A 129 19.84 -1.07 14.83
C THR A 129 18.72 -1.92 14.23
N ILE A 130 18.96 -3.23 14.15
CA ILE A 130 17.96 -4.21 13.72
C ILE A 130 16.77 -4.19 14.71
N PRO A 131 15.53 -3.98 14.24
CA PRO A 131 14.38 -3.96 15.13
C PRO A 131 14.16 -5.30 15.82
N ALA A 132 13.76 -5.28 17.10
CA ALA A 132 13.55 -6.49 17.90
C ALA A 132 12.50 -7.45 17.30
N TRP A 133 11.51 -6.94 16.56
CA TRP A 133 10.54 -7.79 15.86
C TRP A 133 11.19 -8.62 14.75
N ARG A 134 12.18 -8.06 14.03
CA ARG A 134 12.86 -8.75 12.93
C ARG A 134 13.68 -9.92 13.47
N ILE A 135 14.40 -9.70 14.56
CA ILE A 135 15.17 -10.75 15.26
C ILE A 135 14.25 -11.89 15.69
N ARG A 136 13.07 -11.58 16.24
CA ARG A 136 12.08 -12.60 16.65
C ARG A 136 11.62 -13.46 15.47
N ILE A 137 11.29 -12.83 14.34
CA ILE A 137 10.85 -13.54 13.13
C ILE A 137 11.99 -14.41 12.59
N GLU A 138 13.21 -13.87 12.46
CA GLU A 138 14.37 -14.62 11.98
C GLU A 138 14.66 -15.86 12.84
N LYS A 139 14.53 -15.74 14.17
CA LYS A 139 14.69 -16.87 15.09
C LYS A 139 13.60 -17.93 14.90
N HIS A 140 12.35 -17.54 14.67
CA HIS A 140 11.27 -18.48 14.38
C HIS A 140 11.48 -19.21 13.04
N ILE A 141 11.88 -18.47 12.00
CA ILE A 141 12.20 -19.05 10.69
C ILE A 141 13.36 -20.06 10.82
N ALA A 142 14.42 -19.71 11.54
CA ALA A 142 15.56 -20.61 11.77
C ALA A 142 15.14 -21.91 12.46
N LYS A 143 14.29 -21.82 13.50
CA LYS A 143 13.73 -23.00 14.17
C LYS A 143 12.90 -23.87 13.23
N ALA A 144 12.03 -23.26 12.42
CA ALA A 144 11.19 -23.97 11.46
C ALA A 144 12.05 -24.72 10.42
N ARG A 145 13.07 -24.06 9.86
CA ARG A 145 14.02 -24.70 8.93
C ARG A 145 14.74 -25.90 9.54
N ALA A 146 15.16 -25.80 10.79
CA ALA A 146 15.81 -26.90 11.50
C ALA A 146 14.87 -28.10 11.75
N LEU A 147 13.57 -27.84 11.96
CA LEU A 147 12.57 -28.90 12.08
C LEU A 147 12.30 -29.57 10.73
N ILE A 148 12.13 -28.79 9.66
CA ILE A 148 11.97 -29.29 8.29
C ILE A 148 13.16 -30.16 7.89
N GLY A 149 14.39 -29.68 8.13
CA GLY A 149 15.61 -30.45 7.83
C GLY A 149 15.67 -31.79 8.56
N ARG A 150 15.27 -31.84 9.83
CA ARG A 150 15.17 -33.11 10.57
C ARG A 150 14.14 -34.05 9.96
N LEU A 151 12.95 -33.55 9.60
CA LEU A 151 11.91 -34.36 8.98
C LEU A 151 12.33 -34.92 7.61
N ILE A 152 13.11 -34.17 6.83
CA ILE A 152 13.66 -34.63 5.54
C ILE A 152 14.69 -35.74 5.76
N TRP A 153 15.52 -35.65 6.80
CA TRP A 153 16.55 -36.65 7.11
C TRP A 153 16.01 -37.98 7.65
N PHE A 154 14.80 -38.01 8.19
CA PHE A 154 14.13 -39.23 8.65
C PHE A 154 13.27 -39.89 7.55
N ARG A 155 13.27 -39.36 6.32
CA ARG A 155 12.58 -39.92 5.16
C ARG A 155 13.57 -40.64 4.25
#